data_AF-A0A6J4PYD9-F1
#
_entry.id   AF-A0A6J4PYD9-F1
#
_cell.length_a   1.000
_cell.length_b   1.000
_cell.length_c   1.000
_cell.angle_alpha   90.00
_cell.angle_beta   90.00
_cell.angle_gamma   90.00
#
_symmetry.space_group_name_H-M   'P 1'
#
loop_
_entity.id
_entity.type
_entity.pdbx_description
1 polymer ?
#
loop_
_entity_poly.entity_id
_entity_poly.type
_entity_poly.pdbx_seq_one_letter_code
_entity_poly.pdbx_strand_id
1 'polypeptide(L)' 'MLEELMGHLGEASGSIRASRRLLVEHAADDDPGHLRLLARLSEALEVTEAASREARRQRGIGQNRTSP' A
#
# COMPACT_ATOMS: atom_id res chain seq x y z
N MET A 1 13.64 10.18 -8.47
CA MET A 1 12.99 8.97 -9.03
C MET A 1 12.68 7.90 -7.98
N LEU A 2 13.64 7.19 -7.35
CA LEU A 2 13.30 6.12 -6.37
C LEU A 2 12.63 6.66 -5.08
N GLU A 3 13.14 7.75 -4.51
CA GLU A 3 12.56 8.36 -3.31
C GLU A 3 11.17 8.95 -3.57
N GLU A 4 10.98 9.54 -4.75
CA GLU A 4 9.69 10.04 -5.24
C GLU A 4 8.68 8.91 -5.44
N LEU A 5 9.10 7.79 -6.05
CA LEU A 5 8.28 6.58 -6.17
C LEU A 5 7.90 6.03 -4.79
N MET A 6 8.82 6.01 -3.83
CA MET A 6 8.52 5.62 -2.44
C MET A 6 7.53 6.56 -1.77
N GLY A 7 7.60 7.87 -2.06
CA GLY A 7 6.62 8.87 -1.63
C GLY A 7 5.23 8.54 -2.15
N HIS A 8 5.10 8.31 -3.46
CA HIS A 8 3.82 7.92 -4.08
C HIS A 8 3.26 6.61 -3.54
N LEU A 9 4.11 5.61 -3.26
CA LEU A 9 3.67 4.36 -2.63
C LEU A 9 3.15 4.60 -1.20
N GLY A 10 3.75 5.54 -0.46
CA GLY A 10 3.29 5.95 0.86
C GLY A 10 1.92 6.63 0.81
N GLU A 11 1.75 7.59 -0.10
CA GLU A 11 0.49 8.29 -0.34
C GLU A 11 -0.63 7.33 -0.76
N ALA A 12 -0.34 6.42 -1.70
CA ALA A 12 -1.28 5.41 -2.14
C ALA A 12 -1.70 4.48 -0.99
N SER A 13 -0.75 3.98 -0.19
CA SER A 13 -1.04 3.13 0.96
C SER A 13 -1.92 3.85 1.99
N GLY A 14 -1.65 5.14 2.24
CA GLY A 14 -2.46 5.97 3.14
C GLY A 14 -3.89 6.14 2.64
N SER A 15 -4.05 6.44 1.35
CA SER A 15 -5.36 6.60 0.70
C SER A 15 -6.19 5.30 0.72
N ILE A 16 -5.55 4.16 0.42
CA ILE A 16 -6.22 2.84 0.45
C ILE A 16 -6.66 2.50 1.87
N ARG A 17 -5.83 2.75 2.90
CA ARG A 17 -6.20 2.52 4.31
C ARG A 17 -7.37 3.39 4.74
N ALA A 18 -7.38 4.67 4.36
CA ALA A 18 -8.49 5.58 4.64
C ALA A 18 -9.79 5.09 4.00
N SER A 19 -9.73 4.71 2.72
CA SER A 19 -10.88 4.17 1.98
C SER A 19 -11.40 2.88 2.61
N ARG A 20 -10.50 1.97 3.00
CA ARG A 20 -10.85 0.71 3.67
C ARG A 20 -11.50 0.95 5.03
N ARG A 21 -11.01 1.94 5.79
CA ARG A 21 -11.57 2.32 7.08
C ARG A 21 -13.00 2.87 6.94
N LEU A 22 -13.20 3.82 6.02
CA LEU A 22 -14.54 4.36 5.72
C LEU A 22 -15.50 3.26 5.28
N LEU A 23 -15.01 2.32 4.47
CA LEU A 23 -15.79 1.18 4.05
C LEU A 23 -16.23 0.35 5.27
N VAL A 24 -15.31 -0.11 6.12
CA VAL A 24 -15.66 -0.86 7.34
C VAL A 24 -16.59 -0.08 8.29
N GLU A 25 -16.39 1.23 8.45
CA GLU A 25 -17.22 2.08 9.32
C GLU A 25 -18.67 2.25 8.80
N HIS A 26 -18.87 2.20 7.49
CA HIS A 26 -20.18 2.38 6.85
C HIS A 26 -20.78 1.08 6.32
N ALA A 27 -20.21 -0.07 6.67
CA ALA A 27 -20.74 -1.38 6.30
C ALA A 27 -22.08 -1.64 6.98
N ALA A 28 -23.16 -1.62 6.20
CA ALA A 28 -24.38 -2.32 6.59
C ALA A 28 -24.14 -3.82 6.29
N ASP A 29 -24.28 -4.65 7.33
CA ASP A 29 -24.10 -6.11 7.39
C ASP A 29 -23.89 -6.84 6.04
N ASP A 30 -22.70 -7.45 5.89
CA ASP A 30 -22.34 -8.48 4.90
C ASP A 30 -22.83 -8.29 3.45
N ASP A 31 -23.09 -7.04 3.03
CA ASP A 31 -23.47 -6.77 1.65
C ASP A 31 -22.38 -7.33 0.70
N PRO A 32 -22.75 -8.21 -0.27
CA PRO A 32 -21.77 -8.83 -1.15
C PRO A 32 -20.94 -7.82 -1.96
N GLY A 33 -21.50 -6.66 -2.30
CA GLY A 33 -20.80 -5.58 -2.97
C GLY A 33 -19.75 -4.95 -2.07
N HIS A 34 -20.11 -4.72 -0.82
CA HIS A 34 -19.22 -4.26 0.24
C HIS A 34 -18.05 -5.21 0.48
N LEU A 35 -18.32 -6.50 0.68
CA LEU A 35 -17.28 -7.52 0.90
C LEU A 35 -16.32 -7.61 -0.28
N ARG A 36 -16.84 -7.53 -1.52
CA ARG A 36 -16.01 -7.50 -2.73
C ARG A 36 -15.13 -6.26 -2.78
N LEU A 37 -15.66 -5.09 -2.43
CA LEU A 37 -14.87 -3.86 -2.42
C LEU A 37 -13.81 -3.89 -1.32
N LEU A 38 -14.13 -4.41 -0.14
CA LEU A 38 -13.21 -4.58 0.97
C LEU A 38 -12.05 -5.53 0.61
N ALA A 39 -12.34 -6.63 -0.08
CA ALA A 39 -11.32 -7.55 -0.59
C ALA A 39 -10.37 -6.84 -1.57
N ARG A 40 -10.91 -6.07 -2.53
CA ARG A 40 -10.10 -5.31 -3.50
C ARG A 40 -9.21 -4.26 -2.84
N LEU A 41 -9.71 -3.55 -1.83
CA LEU A 41 -8.91 -2.58 -1.09
C LEU A 41 -7.80 -3.26 -0.28
N SER A 42 -8.07 -4.44 0.25
CA SER A 42 -7.07 -5.23 0.99
C SER A 42 -5.96 -5.73 0.05
N GLU A 43 -6.32 -6.27 -1.12
CA GLU A 43 -5.37 -6.68 -2.16
C GLU A 43 -4.51 -5.50 -2.64
N ALA A 44 -5.13 -4.35 -2.93
CA ALA A 44 -4.41 -3.14 -3.34
C ALA A 44 -3.40 -2.68 -2.28
N LEU A 45 -3.76 -2.78 -1.00
CA LEU A 45 -2.86 -2.45 0.09
C LEU A 45 -1.67 -3.41 0.14
N GLU A 46 -1.92 -4.72 0.03
CA GLU A 46 -0.86 -5.74 0.02
C GLU A 46 0.14 -5.52 -1.13
N VAL A 47 -0.35 -5.24 -2.34
CA VAL A 47 0.48 -4.95 -3.52
C VAL A 47 1.32 -3.69 -3.30
N THR A 48 0.71 -2.62 -2.79
CA THR A 48 1.41 -1.34 -2.58
C THR A 48 2.48 -1.47 -1.50
N GLU A 49 2.19 -2.21 -0.41
CA GLU A 49 3.17 -2.47 0.64
C GLU A 49 4.29 -3.39 0.17
N ALA A 50 4.00 -4.39 -0.67
CA ALA A 50 5.01 -5.23 -1.29
C ALA A 50 5.96 -4.42 -2.18
N ALA A 51 5.42 -3.52 -3.02
CA ALA A 51 6.21 -2.60 -3.82
C ALA A 51 7.06 -1.66 -2.95
N SER A 52 6.51 -1.15 -1.84
CA SER A 52 7.26 -0.30 -0.90
C SER A 52 8.41 -1.06 -0.24
N ARG A 53 8.18 -2.29 0.21
CA ARG A 53 9.23 -3.16 0.78
C ARG A 53 10.34 -3.42 -0.25
N GLU A 54 9.96 -3.68 -1.50
CA GLU A 54 10.92 -3.91 -2.58
C GLU A 54 11.75 -2.66 -2.88
N ALA A 55 11.12 -1.50 -3.02
CA ALA A 55 11.82 -0.23 -3.22
C ALA A 55 12.82 0.06 -2.08
N ARG A 56 12.46 -0.23 -0.83
CA ARG A 56 13.36 -0.10 0.33
C ARG A 56 14.54 -1.08 0.27
N ARG A 57 14.31 -2.33 -0.16
CA ARG A 57 15.39 -3.31 -0.37
C ARG A 57 16.38 -2.81 -1.43
N GLN A 58 15.87 -2.30 -2.55
CA GLN A 58 16.71 -1.75 -3.62
C GLN A 58 17.53 -0.54 -3.14
N ARG A 59 16.93 0.35 -2.33
CA ARG A 59 17.66 1.46 -1.69
C ARG A 59 18.78 0.95 -0.77
N GLY A 60 18.51 -0.05 0.07
CA GLY A 60 19.50 -0.64 0.97
C GLY A 60 20.67 -1.32 0.25
N ILE A 61 20.41 -1.98 -0.89
CA ILE A 61 21.45 -2.59 -1.72
C ILE A 61 22.33 -1.52 -2.40
N GLY A 62 21.73 -0.41 -2.85
CA GLY A 62 22.47 0.72 -3.44
C GLY A 62 23.42 1.41 -2.45
N GLN A 63 23.01 1.49 -1.18
CA GLN A 63 23.83 2.06 -0.11
C GLN A 63 24.97 1.13 0.33
N ASN A 64 24.76 -0.19 0.36
CA ASN A 64 25.82 -1.15 0.69
C ASN A 64 26.91 -1.29 -0.38
N ARG A 65 26.66 -0.88 -1.63
CA ARG A 65 27.69 -0.85 -2.70
C ARG A 65 28.55 0.41 -2.69
N THR A 66 28.19 1.43 -1.90
CA THR A 66 28.89 2.72 -1.86
C THR A 66 29.70 2.95 -0.58
N SER A 67 29.79 1.95 0.30
CA SER A 67 30.73 1.96 1.42
C SER A 67 32.13 1.52 0.95
N PRO A 68 33.20 2.33 1.19
CA PRO A 68 34.58 2.02 0.80
C PRO A 68 35.19 0.86 1.59
#